data_AF-X0T440-F1
#
_entry.id   AF-X0T440-F1
#
_cell.length_a   1.000
_cell.length_b   1.000
_cell.length_c   1.000
_cell.angle_alpha   90.00
_cell.angle_beta   90.00
_cell.angle_gamma   90.00
#
_symmetry.space_group_name_H-M   'P 1'
#
loop_
_entity.id
_entity.type
_entity.pdbx_description
1 polymer ?
#
loop_
_entity_poly.entity_id
_entity_poly.type
_entity_poly.pdbx_seq_one_letter_code
_entity_poly.pdbx_strand_id
1 'polypeptide(L)' 'MKISYYPGCTLKNNAKNFEDSALCSLKRLEVEVEELERWNCCGTVFSLATDDLIHH' A
#
# COMPACT_ATOMS: atom_id res chain seq x y z
N MET A 1 9.41 6.16 -16.41
CA MET A 1 7.95 6.04 -16.67
C MET A 1 7.27 5.99 -15.32
N LYS A 2 6.34 6.91 -15.05
CA LYS A 2 5.71 7.04 -13.73
C LYS A 2 4.41 6.24 -13.70
N ILE A 3 4.25 5.36 -12.71
CA ILE A 3 3.03 4.57 -12.54
C ILE A 3 2.13 5.20 -11.47
N SER A 4 0.82 5.05 -11.63
CA SER A 4 -0.13 5.45 -10.60
C SER A 4 -0.05 4.51 -9.41
N TYR A 5 -0.06 5.07 -8.21
CA TYR A 5 0.03 4.38 -6.94
C TYR A 5 -1.22 4.59 -6.11
N TYR A 6 -1.78 3.48 -5.65
CA TYR A 6 -2.97 3.42 -4.81
C TYR A 6 -2.63 2.61 -3.56
N PRO A 7 -2.36 3.26 -2.41
CA PRO A 7 -2.00 2.58 -1.17
C PRO A 7 -3.22 1.98 -0.43
N GLY A 8 -4.41 2.51 -0.68
CA GLY A 8 -5.60 2.19 0.11
C GLY A 8 -5.51 2.70 1.57
N CYS A 9 -6.60 2.53 2.32
CA CYS A 9 -6.68 3.01 3.70
C CYS A 9 -5.85 2.17 4.69
N THR A 10 -5.77 0.85 4.48
CA THR A 10 -5.07 -0.07 5.38
C THR A 10 -3.58 0.24 5.48
N LEU A 11 -2.88 0.39 4.35
CA LEU A 11 -1.45 0.73 4.35
C LEU A 11 -1.18 2.10 4.98
N LYS A 12 -2.10 3.06 4.83
CA LYS A 12 -1.91 4.41 5.36
C LYS A 12 -2.19 4.53 6.86
N ASN A 13 -3.05 3.66 7.40
CA ASN A 13 -3.48 3.73 8.79
C ASN A 13 -2.86 2.65 9.69
N ASN A 14 -2.96 1.38 9.29
CA ASN A 14 -2.61 0.24 10.15
C ASN A 14 -1.26 -0.40 9.79
N ALA A 15 -0.84 -0.27 8.52
CA ALA A 15 0.23 -1.06 7.92
C ALA A 15 1.27 -0.19 7.19
N LYS A 16 1.63 0.98 7.75
CA LYS A 16 2.51 1.96 7.09
C LYS A 16 3.89 1.42 6.73
N ASN A 17 4.42 0.52 7.54
CA ASN A 17 5.68 -0.18 7.27
C ASN A 17 5.67 -0.96 5.93
N PHE A 18 4.52 -1.47 5.52
CA PHE A 18 4.37 -2.15 4.23
C PHE A 18 4.37 -1.15 3.06
N GLU A 19 3.78 0.03 3.21
CA GLU A 19 3.93 1.12 2.24
C GLU A 19 5.40 1.57 2.13
N ASP A 20 6.05 1.83 3.28
CA ASP A 20 7.43 2.32 3.29
C ASP A 20 8.39 1.34 2.60
N SER A 21 8.24 0.03 2.86
CA SER A 21 9.04 -1.03 2.24
C SER A 21 8.72 -1.21 0.74
N ALA A 22 7.46 -1.09 0.34
CA ALA A 22 7.07 -1.12 -1.07
C ALA A 22 7.67 0.06 -1.84
N LEU A 23 7.55 1.29 -1.33
CA LEU A 23 8.12 2.49 -1.96
C LEU A 23 9.65 2.44 -2.02
N CYS A 24 10.31 1.92 -0.97
CA CYS A 24 11.75 1.69 -0.97
C CYS A 24 12.18 0.72 -2.08
N SER A 25 11.45 -0.39 -2.22
CA SER A 25 11.70 -1.40 -3.25
C SER A 25 11.51 -0.82 -4.66
N LEU A 26 10.43 -0.07 -4.89
CA LEU A 26 10.15 0.58 -6.18
C LEU A 26 11.25 1.59 -6.55
N LYS A 27 11.69 2.40 -5.59
CA LYS A 27 12.81 3.32 -5.76
C LYS A 27 14.09 2.58 -6.16
N ARG A 28 14.39 1.42 -5.54
CA ARG A 28 15.57 0.61 -5.85
C ARG A 28 15.52 -0.01 -7.26
N LEU A 29 14.30 -0.26 -7.75
CA LEU A 29 14.02 -0.74 -9.10
C LEU A 29 13.90 0.38 -10.14
N GLU A 30 14.18 1.63 -9.75
CA GLU A 30 14.09 2.81 -10.62
C GLU A 30 12.68 3.02 -11.19
N VAL A 31 11.65 2.59 -10.43
CA VAL A 31 10.23 2.81 -10.75
C VAL A 31 9.74 4.04 -10.01
N GLU A 32 9.35 5.06 -10.77
CA GLU A 32 8.71 6.25 -10.22
C GLU A 32 7.22 6.00 -10.03
N VAL A 33 6.68 6.49 -8.91
CA VAL A 33 5.24 6.37 -8.61
C VAL A 33 4.60 7.72 -8.31
N GLU A 34 3.33 7.85 -8.65
CA GLU A 34 2.48 9.00 -8.31
C GLU A 34 1.26 8.53 -7.54
N GLU A 35 1.07 9.01 -6.32
CA GLU A 35 -0.15 8.73 -5.58
C GLU A 35 -1.35 9.42 -6.25
N LEU A 36 -2.46 8.70 -6.39
CA LEU A 36 -3.69 9.26 -6.94
C LEU A 36 -4.24 10.39 -6.05
N GLU A 37 -4.63 11.52 -6.66
CA GLU A 37 -5.22 12.67 -5.94
C GLU A 37 -6.46 12.31 -5.14
N ARG A 38 -7.26 11.36 -5.65
CA ARG A 38 -8.48 10.89 -5.00
C ARG A 38 -8.53 9.38 -4.98
N TRP A 39 -8.86 8.84 -3.82
CA TRP A 39 -9.12 7.41 -3.63
C TRP A 39 -10.61 7.12 -3.74
N ASN A 40 -10.92 5.93 -4.23
CA ASN A 40 -12.19 5.26 -3.92
C ASN A 40 -11.89 4.06 -3.04
N CYS A 41 -12.80 3.69 -2.13
CA CYS A 41 -12.64 2.47 -1.35
C CYS A 41 -12.60 1.26 -2.29
N CYS A 42 -11.58 0.40 -2.15
CA CYS A 42 -11.45 -0.82 -2.97
C CYS A 42 -12.43 -1.92 -2.56
N GLY A 43 -13.14 -1.79 -1.43
CA GLY A 43 -14.11 -2.78 -0.95
C GLY A 43 -13.48 -4.03 -0.34
N THR A 44 -12.21 -3.97 0.07
CA THR A 44 -11.55 -5.10 0.74
C THR A 44 -12.26 -5.45 2.06
N VAL A 45 -12.25 -6.73 2.41
CA VAL A 45 -12.80 -7.27 3.66
C VAL A 45 -11.69 -7.62 4.63
N PHE A 46 -12.04 -7.86 5.90
CA PHE A 46 -11.11 -8.27 6.93
C PHE A 46 -10.44 -9.61 6.58
N SER A 47 -9.15 -9.71 6.93
CA SER A 47 -8.44 -10.98 6.84
C SER A 47 -9.02 -11.98 7.84
N LEU A 48 -9.19 -13.23 7.41
CA LEU A 48 -9.56 -14.36 8.27
C LEU A 48 -8.35 -15.28 8.52
N ALA A 49 -7.17 -14.90 8.03
CA ALA A 49 -5.96 -15.65 8.23
C ALA A 49 -5.54 -15.58 9.71
N THR A 50 -5.10 -16.71 10.26
CA THR A 50 -4.65 -16.79 11.66
C THR A 50 -3.33 -16.05 11.91
N ASP A 51 -2.61 -15.69 10.85
CA ASP A 51 -1.32 -15.04 10.81
C ASP A 51 -1.40 -13.65 10.16
N ASP A 52 -2.50 -12.91 10.38
CA ASP A 52 -2.72 -11.58 9.78
C ASP A 52 -1.69 -10.52 10.22
N LEU A 53 -0.61 -10.37 9.47
CA LEU A 53 0.47 -9.41 9.78
C LEU A 53 0.06 -7.93 9.70
N ILE A 54 -1.15 -7.59 9.26
CA ILE A 54 -1.63 -6.20 9.16
C ILE A 54 -2.12 -5.66 10.49
N HIS A 55 -2.65 -6.51 11.38
CA HIS A 55 -3.25 -6.11 12.66
C HIS A 55 -2.51 -6.66 13.89
N HIS A 56 -1.33 -7.26 13.68
CA HIS A 56 -0.43 -7.73 14.73
C HIS A 56 0.59 -6.64 15.12
#